data_AF-A0A409X4I5-F1
#
_entry.id   AF-A0A409X4I5-F1
#
_cell.length_a   1.000
_cell.length_b   1.000
_cell.length_c   1.000
_cell.angle_alpha   90.00
_cell.angle_beta   90.00
_cell.angle_gamma   90.00
#
_symmetry.space_group_name_H-M   'P 1'
#
loop_
_entity.id
_entity.type
_entity.pdbx_description
1 polymer ?
#
loop_
_entity_poly.entity_id
_entity_poly.type
_entity_poly.pdbx_seq_one_letter_code
_entity_poly.pdbx_strand_id
1 'polypeptide(L)'
;MVQNPPQGNPQPRTHASPAHIEALKLLSFRERLLRNKNIDINNGRRASHHLDFLNGLKSREPSDFESEITISPEEMNSLLLPGADKDYGEVLADRVKKWILEQQALSGPSSSNGSGKRALVDAESEDPPASKKLKIFSRAPLVDYDPTENPKLTFQQIWFVTESAGKIPLPWFRPSAIEKLNINSMQSSWTSPCFFTTPDGTQKKFTVFDIAKIFGMEDYSDLFRKETDISFADWLIAARYRYDFEVARVDWEAKQNGEGPNYSHADDLASHFDFFENQKDAQITYDFWKEEEANIRQSKVHGFKTNKDQLRRVFAMAKFKHEESLKKKVEDDALLVRIAGLEKLVQQNSATSGRSAASSSQAAQGQSKQSFRSSGSSSSSSPACLFCGKTGHKLHDHPKEKVKFSDGKPFWASYDSATRKFLTPDGKDICIPYNIRGKSTCKSGPQGHGDNKSHACSFCGSLSHHALSFTCRGR
;
A
#
# COMPACT_ATOMS: atom_id res chain seq x y z
N MET A 1 36.89 41.81 -27.36
CA MET A 1 36.57 40.73 -28.33
C MET A 1 37.39 39.52 -27.93
N VAL A 2 36.77 38.57 -27.22
CA VAL A 2 37.42 37.32 -26.81
C VAL A 2 37.23 36.33 -27.95
N GLN A 3 38.32 35.98 -28.63
CA GLN A 3 38.30 34.96 -29.69
C GLN A 3 38.21 33.58 -29.03
N ASN A 4 37.10 32.89 -29.25
CA ASN A 4 37.00 31.46 -28.95
C ASN A 4 37.85 30.70 -29.98
N PRO A 5 38.66 29.71 -29.54
CA PRO A 5 39.43 28.89 -30.47
C PRO A 5 38.48 27.99 -31.29
N PRO A 6 38.90 27.56 -32.50
CA PRO A 6 38.07 26.74 -33.37
C PRO A 6 37.78 25.40 -32.67
N GLN A 7 36.50 25.08 -32.52
CA GLN A 7 36.05 23.75 -32.11
C GLN A 7 36.50 22.75 -33.17
N GLY A 8 37.55 21.99 -32.87
CA GLY A 8 37.91 20.82 -33.65
C GLY A 8 36.75 19.85 -33.71
N ASN A 9 36.56 19.22 -34.87
CA ASN A 9 35.58 18.16 -35.06
C ASN A 9 35.64 17.17 -33.88
N PRO A 10 34.48 16.78 -33.30
CA PRO A 10 34.45 15.85 -32.19
C PRO A 10 35.07 14.52 -32.64
N GLN A 11 36.32 14.27 -32.24
CA GLN A 11 36.88 12.94 -32.35
C GLN A 11 36.16 12.04 -31.33
N PRO A 12 35.73 10.83 -31.75
CA PRO A 12 35.16 9.87 -30.81
C PRO A 12 36.17 9.57 -29.69
N ARG A 13 35.77 9.82 -28.44
CA ARG A 13 36.58 9.59 -27.23
C ARG A 13 36.78 8.11 -26.88
N THR A 14 36.29 7.18 -27.70
CA THR A 14 36.60 5.76 -27.56
C THR A 14 37.95 5.47 -28.21
N HIS A 15 38.98 5.31 -27.38
CA HIS A 15 40.33 4.89 -27.75
C HIS A 15 40.38 3.47 -28.36
N ALA A 16 39.90 3.28 -29.58
CA ALA A 16 40.14 2.05 -30.34
C ALA A 16 41.00 2.40 -31.54
N SER A 17 42.29 2.02 -31.50
CA SER A 17 43.10 2.03 -32.72
C SER A 17 42.40 1.17 -33.78
N PRO A 18 42.51 1.48 -35.09
CA PRO A 18 41.95 0.64 -36.15
C PRO A 18 42.36 -0.84 -36.00
N ALA A 19 43.60 -1.08 -35.54
CA ALA A 19 44.12 -2.41 -35.22
C ALA A 19 43.33 -3.11 -34.08
N HIS A 20 42.83 -2.38 -33.09
CA HIS A 20 41.98 -2.94 -32.03
C HIS A 20 40.61 -3.35 -32.58
N ILE A 21 40.02 -2.55 -33.46
CA ILE A 21 38.73 -2.88 -34.10
C ILE A 21 38.89 -4.13 -34.98
N GLU A 22 39.97 -4.22 -35.76
CA GLU A 22 40.28 -5.42 -36.54
C GLU A 22 40.49 -6.65 -35.65
N ALA A 23 41.22 -6.53 -34.55
CA ALA A 23 41.39 -7.62 -33.60
C ALA A 23 40.05 -8.09 -33.00
N LEU A 24 39.11 -7.18 -32.73
CA LEU A 24 37.76 -7.53 -32.25
C LEU A 24 36.93 -8.23 -33.34
N LYS A 25 37.12 -7.89 -34.62
CA LYS A 25 36.44 -8.54 -35.75
C LYS A 25 36.94 -9.97 -35.98
N LEU A 26 38.21 -10.24 -35.68
CA LEU A 26 38.83 -11.56 -35.82
C LEU A 26 38.46 -12.56 -34.71
N LEU A 27 37.79 -12.10 -33.65
CA LEU A 27 37.29 -12.97 -32.60
C LEU A 27 36.24 -13.95 -33.14
N SER A 28 36.20 -15.14 -32.56
CA SER A 28 35.15 -16.11 -32.90
C SER A 28 33.76 -15.54 -32.59
N PHE A 29 32.73 -16.01 -33.30
CA PHE A 29 31.36 -15.58 -33.07
C PHE A 29 30.94 -15.75 -31.60
N ARG A 30 31.30 -16.88 -30.99
CA ARG A 30 31.03 -17.18 -29.58
C ARG A 30 31.68 -16.17 -28.62
N GLU A 31 32.93 -15.79 -28.88
CA GLU A 31 33.66 -14.84 -28.03
C GLU A 31 33.10 -13.41 -28.16
N ARG A 32 32.66 -13.02 -29.37
CA ARG A 32 31.99 -11.72 -29.58
C ARG A 32 30.66 -11.66 -28.83
N LEU A 33 29.87 -12.74 -28.87
CA LEU A 33 28.64 -12.85 -28.08
C LEU A 33 28.91 -12.75 -26.57
N LEU A 34 29.91 -13.48 -26.08
CA LEU A 34 30.29 -13.45 -24.66
C LEU A 34 30.74 -12.04 -24.22
N ARG A 35 31.51 -11.34 -25.05
CA ARG A 35 31.91 -9.96 -24.77
C ARG A 35 30.72 -9.01 -24.77
N ASN A 36 29.81 -9.12 -25.72
CA ASN A 36 28.59 -8.31 -25.74
C ASN A 36 27.71 -8.58 -24.51
N LYS A 37 27.60 -9.82 -24.05
CA LYS A 37 26.93 -10.17 -22.80
C LYS A 37 27.57 -9.47 -21.59
N ASN A 38 28.89 -9.42 -21.50
CA ASN A 38 29.59 -8.72 -20.42
C ASN A 38 29.43 -7.20 -20.50
N ILE A 39 29.47 -6.64 -21.71
CA ILE A 39 29.20 -5.22 -21.96
C ILE A 39 27.80 -4.84 -21.47
N ASP A 40 26.79 -5.68 -21.73
CA ASP A 40 25.42 -5.44 -21.27
C ASP A 40 25.30 -5.43 -19.75
N ILE A 41 25.93 -6.39 -19.08
CA ILE A 41 25.94 -6.47 -17.62
C ILE A 41 26.61 -5.21 -17.05
N ASN A 42 27.74 -4.80 -17.62
CA ASN A 42 28.46 -3.59 -17.21
C ASN A 42 27.64 -2.32 -17.45
N ASN A 43 27.00 -2.20 -18.62
CA ASN A 43 26.15 -1.08 -18.98
C ASN A 43 24.91 -1.01 -18.09
N GLY A 44 24.29 -2.14 -17.75
CA GLY A 44 23.21 -2.21 -16.77
C GLY A 44 23.65 -1.68 -15.40
N ARG A 45 24.84 -2.07 -14.94
CA ARG A 45 25.42 -1.53 -13.69
C ARG A 45 25.68 -0.02 -13.77
N ARG A 46 26.21 0.47 -14.91
CA ARG A 46 26.45 1.90 -15.13
C ARG A 46 25.15 2.70 -15.17
N ALA A 47 24.10 2.19 -15.81
CA ALA A 47 22.78 2.81 -15.81
C ALA A 47 22.22 2.95 -14.38
N SER A 48 22.35 1.91 -13.55
CA SER A 48 21.96 2.00 -12.13
C SER A 48 22.77 3.06 -11.38
N HIS A 49 24.09 3.11 -11.60
CA HIS A 49 24.93 4.12 -10.96
C HIS A 49 24.64 5.53 -11.44
N HIS A 50 24.20 5.70 -12.69
CA HIS A 50 23.80 6.97 -13.24
C HIS A 50 22.51 7.47 -12.60
N LEU A 51 21.55 6.59 -12.35
CA LEU A 51 20.35 6.92 -11.58
C LEU A 51 20.71 7.31 -10.13
N ASP A 52 21.61 6.59 -9.47
CA ASP A 52 22.08 6.95 -8.12
C ASP A 52 22.73 8.34 -8.09
N PHE A 53 23.52 8.67 -9.12
CA PHE A 53 24.15 9.99 -9.26
C PHE A 53 23.10 11.10 -9.46
N LEU A 54 22.13 10.91 -10.37
CA LEU A 54 21.05 11.87 -10.59
C LEU A 54 20.18 12.08 -9.34
N ASN A 55 20.02 11.04 -8.52
CA ASN A 55 19.30 11.10 -7.26
C ASN A 55 20.14 11.66 -6.10
N GLY A 56 21.39 12.08 -6.35
CA GLY A 56 22.29 12.64 -5.34
C GLY A 56 22.83 11.63 -4.32
N LEU A 57 22.63 10.32 -4.55
CA LEU A 57 23.13 9.24 -3.68
C LEU A 57 24.62 8.96 -3.89
N LYS A 58 25.17 9.32 -5.06
CA LYS A 58 26.60 9.25 -5.38
C LYS A 58 27.11 10.61 -5.84
N SER A 59 28.31 10.97 -5.40
CA SER A 59 28.93 12.27 -5.68
C SER A 59 29.76 12.30 -6.97
N ARG A 60 30.00 11.15 -7.60
CA ARG A 60 30.79 11.04 -8.83
C ARG A 60 29.93 10.55 -9.99
N GLU A 61 30.04 11.26 -11.10
CA GLU A 61 29.44 10.87 -12.37
C GLU A 61 30.02 9.52 -12.83
N PRO A 62 29.18 8.55 -13.22
CA PRO A 62 29.67 7.26 -13.70
C PRO A 62 30.34 7.37 -15.07
N SER A 63 31.18 6.38 -15.39
CA SER A 63 31.77 6.24 -16.72
C SER A 63 30.71 6.07 -17.82
N ASP A 64 31.04 6.55 -19.02
CA ASP A 64 30.25 6.37 -20.25
C ASP A 64 29.93 4.88 -20.53
N PHE A 65 28.87 4.63 -21.30
CA PHE A 65 28.47 3.29 -21.73
C PHE A 65 29.50 2.66 -22.68
N GLU A 66 29.77 1.37 -22.49
CA GLU A 66 30.57 0.58 -23.42
C GLU A 66 29.79 0.30 -24.71
N SER A 67 30.44 0.45 -25.85
CA SER A 67 29.87 0.10 -27.15
C SER A 67 30.01 -1.40 -27.42
N GLU A 68 29.00 -1.98 -28.06
CA GLU A 68 28.97 -3.40 -28.41
C GLU A 68 29.84 -3.70 -29.63
N ILE A 69 30.32 -4.94 -29.70
CA ILE A 69 30.98 -5.46 -30.89
C ILE A 69 29.89 -5.76 -31.92
N THR A 70 30.01 -5.18 -33.11
CA THR A 70 29.08 -5.42 -34.21
C THR A 70 29.10 -6.89 -34.63
N ILE A 71 27.91 -7.48 -34.74
CA ILE A 71 27.67 -8.84 -35.23
C ILE A 71 26.93 -8.71 -36.57
N SER A 72 27.30 -9.51 -37.56
CA SER A 72 26.64 -9.43 -38.86
C SER A 72 25.21 -10.01 -38.81
N PRO A 73 24.30 -9.56 -39.70
CA PRO A 73 22.94 -10.11 -39.76
C PRO A 73 22.92 -11.63 -40.04
N GLU A 74 23.85 -12.13 -40.84
CA GLU A 74 23.97 -13.56 -41.16
C GLU A 74 24.35 -14.37 -39.92
N GLU A 75 25.29 -13.85 -39.13
CA GLU A 75 25.69 -14.45 -37.85
C GLU A 75 24.54 -14.42 -36.85
N MET A 76 23.77 -13.33 -36.80
CA MET A 76 22.57 -13.25 -35.97
C MET A 76 21.50 -14.28 -36.37
N ASN A 77 21.31 -14.51 -37.67
CA ASN A 77 20.37 -15.51 -38.17
C ASN A 77 20.82 -16.96 -37.85
N SER A 78 22.13 -17.20 -37.70
CA SER A 78 22.64 -18.52 -37.28
C SER A 78 22.14 -18.95 -35.90
N LEU A 79 21.79 -17.99 -35.03
CA LEU A 79 21.22 -18.24 -33.70
C LEU A 79 19.77 -18.73 -33.73
N LEU A 80 19.10 -18.67 -34.88
CA LEU A 80 17.74 -19.18 -35.07
C LEU A 80 17.72 -20.65 -35.51
N LEU A 81 18.88 -21.21 -35.87
CA LEU A 81 18.98 -22.60 -36.32
C LEU A 81 18.73 -23.60 -35.17
N PRO A 82 18.11 -24.77 -35.45
CA PRO A 82 17.91 -25.80 -34.44
C PRO A 82 19.25 -26.26 -33.84
N GLY A 83 19.37 -26.21 -32.50
CA GLY A 83 20.57 -26.59 -31.76
C GLY A 83 21.52 -25.44 -31.40
N ALA A 84 21.33 -24.24 -31.95
CA ALA A 84 22.14 -23.06 -31.61
C ALA A 84 21.98 -22.63 -30.14
N ASP A 85 20.86 -22.99 -29.50
CA ASP A 85 20.61 -22.78 -28.09
C ASP A 85 21.61 -23.53 -27.19
N LYS A 86 22.03 -24.75 -27.60
CA LYS A 86 23.03 -25.54 -26.88
C LYS A 86 24.42 -24.95 -27.01
N ASP A 87 24.76 -24.44 -28.19
CA ASP A 87 26.11 -23.95 -28.49
C ASP A 87 26.37 -22.54 -27.94
N TYR A 88 25.34 -21.70 -27.93
CA TYR A 88 25.47 -20.28 -27.59
C TYR A 88 24.65 -19.82 -26.37
N GLY A 89 23.72 -20.63 -25.83
CA GLY A 89 22.77 -20.20 -24.79
C GLY A 89 23.41 -19.56 -23.54
N GLU A 90 24.59 -20.03 -23.15
CA GLU A 90 25.35 -19.49 -22.02
C GLU A 90 25.99 -18.13 -22.30
N VAL A 91 26.36 -17.85 -23.55
CA VAL A 91 27.09 -16.63 -23.95
C VAL A 91 26.19 -15.53 -24.48
N LEU A 92 24.90 -15.79 -24.67
CA LEU A 92 23.94 -14.79 -25.16
C LEU A 92 23.56 -13.78 -24.08
N ALA A 93 23.54 -12.50 -24.48
CA ALA A 93 22.90 -11.43 -23.73
C ALA A 93 21.39 -11.62 -23.67
N ASP A 94 20.75 -11.15 -22.60
CA ASP A 94 19.31 -11.33 -22.39
C ASP A 94 18.46 -10.65 -23.47
N ARG A 95 18.91 -9.51 -24.00
CA ARG A 95 18.24 -8.87 -25.15
C ARG A 95 18.23 -9.75 -26.39
N VAL A 96 19.32 -10.48 -26.64
CA VAL A 96 19.46 -11.36 -27.81
C VAL A 96 18.59 -12.60 -27.62
N LYS A 97 18.52 -13.15 -26.41
CA LYS A 97 17.59 -14.24 -26.09
C LYS A 97 16.13 -13.85 -26.33
N LYS A 98 15.75 -12.64 -25.91
CA LYS A 98 14.41 -12.09 -26.19
C LYS A 98 14.14 -11.95 -27.68
N TRP A 99 15.11 -11.42 -28.43
CA TRP A 99 15.02 -11.31 -29.88
C TRP A 99 14.85 -12.68 -30.56
N ILE A 100 15.62 -13.70 -30.16
CA ILE A 100 15.48 -15.07 -30.68
C ILE A 100 14.07 -15.62 -30.44
N LEU A 101 13.55 -15.47 -29.21
CA LEU A 101 12.20 -15.93 -28.86
C LEU A 101 11.12 -15.21 -29.68
N GLU A 102 11.30 -13.92 -29.93
CA GLU A 102 10.39 -13.12 -30.75
C GLU A 102 10.42 -13.58 -32.22
N GLN A 103 11.60 -13.79 -32.79
CA GLN A 103 11.74 -14.30 -34.17
C GLN A 103 11.17 -15.71 -34.33
N GLN A 104 11.34 -16.58 -33.34
CA GLN A 104 10.74 -17.92 -33.33
C GLN A 104 9.21 -17.86 -33.23
N ALA A 105 8.66 -16.92 -32.44
CA ALA A 105 7.22 -16.72 -32.34
C ALA A 105 6.61 -16.20 -33.66
N LEU A 106 7.34 -15.35 -34.39
CA LEU A 106 6.94 -14.82 -35.69
C LEU A 106 7.01 -15.87 -36.82
N SER A 107 7.88 -16.86 -36.69
CA SER A 107 8.11 -17.89 -37.72
C SER A 107 7.03 -19.00 -37.75
N GLY A 108 6.07 -19.00 -36.82
CA GLY A 108 4.93 -19.92 -36.78
C GLY A 108 5.30 -21.40 -36.53
N PRO A 109 4.34 -22.27 -36.20
CA PRO A 109 4.60 -23.70 -36.03
C PRO A 109 4.74 -24.36 -37.41
N SER A 110 5.88 -24.19 -38.06
CA SER A 110 6.24 -25.01 -39.21
C SER A 110 6.59 -26.42 -38.71
N SER A 111 5.64 -27.32 -38.97
CA SER A 111 5.75 -28.79 -38.90
C SER A 111 7.17 -29.31 -39.07
N SER A 112 7.75 -29.85 -38.00
CA SER A 112 8.83 -30.83 -38.11
C SER A 112 8.61 -31.99 -37.13
N ASN A 113 8.05 -33.06 -37.69
CA ASN A 113 8.31 -34.48 -37.44
C ASN A 113 8.42 -34.98 -35.98
N GLY A 114 7.26 -35.36 -35.42
CA GLY A 114 7.17 -36.43 -34.43
C GLY A 114 6.63 -37.70 -35.09
N SER A 115 7.50 -38.66 -35.41
CA SER A 115 7.11 -40.00 -35.83
C SER A 115 6.52 -40.77 -34.64
N GLY A 116 5.20 -40.95 -34.65
CA GLY A 116 4.48 -41.72 -33.65
C GLY A 116 3.34 -42.51 -34.27
N LYS A 117 3.64 -43.74 -34.71
CA LYS A 117 2.65 -44.76 -35.10
C LYS A 117 1.64 -45.01 -33.97
N ARG A 118 0.35 -44.85 -34.25
CA ARG A 118 -0.80 -45.66 -33.79
C ARG A 118 -2.07 -45.14 -34.48
N ALA A 119 -2.63 -45.88 -35.43
CA ALA A 119 -3.63 -46.96 -35.27
C ALA A 119 -5.05 -46.41 -35.41
N LEU A 120 -5.58 -46.66 -36.60
CA LEU A 120 -6.93 -46.41 -37.08
C LEU A 120 -7.92 -47.29 -36.29
N VAL A 121 -8.93 -46.71 -35.64
CA VAL A 121 -10.18 -47.40 -35.32
C VAL A 121 -11.32 -46.39 -35.39
N ASP A 122 -12.23 -46.61 -36.34
CA ASP A 122 -13.57 -46.04 -36.42
C ASP A 122 -14.42 -46.53 -35.24
N ALA A 123 -15.06 -45.62 -34.51
CA ALA A 123 -16.32 -45.88 -33.81
C ALA A 123 -17.01 -44.55 -33.51
N GLU A 124 -18.23 -44.42 -34.00
CA GLU A 124 -19.18 -43.35 -33.75
C GLU A 124 -19.53 -43.25 -32.26
N SER A 125 -19.32 -42.08 -31.65
CA SER A 125 -20.05 -41.64 -30.45
C SER A 125 -19.71 -40.18 -30.13
N GLU A 126 -20.76 -39.36 -30.10
CA GLU A 126 -20.98 -38.09 -29.39
C GLU A 126 -19.82 -37.08 -29.23
N ASP A 127 -20.06 -35.87 -29.72
CA ASP A 127 -19.23 -34.68 -29.55
C ASP A 127 -18.63 -34.56 -28.12
N PRO A 128 -17.30 -34.68 -27.97
CA PRO A 128 -16.65 -34.25 -26.74
C PRO A 128 -16.55 -32.72 -26.72
N PRO A 129 -16.75 -32.05 -25.57
CA PRO A 129 -16.62 -30.60 -25.51
C PRO A 129 -15.17 -30.24 -25.84
N ALA A 130 -15.01 -29.38 -26.86
CA ALA A 130 -13.74 -28.81 -27.24
C ALA A 130 -13.15 -28.05 -26.04
N SER A 131 -12.30 -28.72 -25.27
CA SER A 131 -11.42 -28.11 -24.28
C SER A 131 -10.36 -27.31 -25.03
N LYS A 132 -10.76 -26.14 -25.55
CA LYS A 132 -9.86 -25.15 -26.10
C LYS A 132 -8.88 -24.79 -25.01
N LYS A 133 -7.64 -25.27 -25.16
CA LYS A 133 -6.50 -24.88 -24.34
C LYS A 133 -6.36 -23.36 -24.42
N LEU A 134 -6.87 -22.70 -23.39
CA LEU A 134 -6.70 -21.29 -23.08
C LEU A 134 -5.24 -20.85 -23.31
N LYS A 135 -5.00 -20.08 -24.37
CA LYS A 135 -3.74 -19.33 -24.56
C LYS A 135 -3.87 -18.03 -23.77
N ILE A 136 -3.42 -18.04 -22.51
CA ILE A 136 -3.68 -16.97 -21.51
C ILE A 136 -2.65 -15.82 -21.54
N PHE A 137 -1.71 -15.81 -22.48
CA PHE A 137 -0.74 -14.70 -22.58
C PHE A 137 -0.58 -14.22 -24.02
N SER A 138 -1.66 -13.66 -24.59
CA SER A 138 -1.50 -12.70 -25.68
C SER A 138 -1.10 -11.36 -25.07
N ARG A 139 0.13 -10.92 -25.35
CA ARG A 139 0.60 -9.56 -25.06
C ARG A 139 -0.48 -8.58 -25.54
N ALA A 140 -0.90 -7.64 -24.69
CA ALA A 140 -1.88 -6.64 -25.11
C ALA A 140 -1.38 -5.97 -26.41
N PRO A 141 -2.20 -5.88 -27.46
CA PRO A 141 -1.79 -5.25 -28.71
C PRO A 141 -1.30 -3.83 -28.42
N LEU A 142 -0.20 -3.43 -29.06
CA LEU A 142 0.26 -2.04 -29.05
C LEU A 142 -0.85 -1.19 -29.68
N VAL A 143 -1.42 -0.28 -28.89
CA VAL A 143 -2.42 0.69 -29.36
C VAL A 143 -1.70 1.99 -29.62
N ASP A 144 -1.96 2.61 -30.77
CA ASP A 144 -1.41 3.93 -31.10
C ASP A 144 -1.83 4.95 -30.04
N TYR A 145 -0.85 5.66 -29.47
CA TYR A 145 -1.05 6.66 -28.44
C TYR A 145 -1.42 7.99 -29.08
N ASP A 146 -2.67 8.42 -28.93
CA ASP A 146 -3.11 9.77 -29.27
C ASP A 146 -2.82 10.71 -28.08
N PRO A 147 -1.89 11.68 -28.18
CA PRO A 147 -1.56 12.60 -27.11
C PRO A 147 -2.66 13.63 -26.82
N THR A 148 -3.72 13.70 -27.63
CA THR A 148 -4.85 14.62 -27.45
C THR A 148 -6.04 14.00 -26.73
N GLU A 149 -6.13 12.67 -26.67
CA GLU A 149 -7.09 11.97 -25.82
C GLU A 149 -6.52 11.82 -24.41
N ASN A 150 -7.32 12.11 -23.38
CA ASN A 150 -6.96 11.75 -22.01
C ASN A 150 -6.66 10.24 -21.99
N PRO A 151 -5.46 9.79 -21.55
CA PRO A 151 -5.09 8.40 -21.60
C PRO A 151 -6.14 7.60 -20.83
N LYS A 152 -6.93 6.81 -21.55
CA LYS A 152 -7.93 5.93 -20.92
C LYS A 152 -7.14 4.94 -20.06
N LEU A 153 -7.29 5.04 -18.75
CA LEU A 153 -6.73 4.07 -17.82
C LEU A 153 -7.25 2.68 -18.21
N THR A 154 -6.33 1.79 -18.52
CA THR A 154 -6.66 0.41 -18.91
C THR A 154 -6.42 -0.52 -17.74
N PHE A 155 -7.26 -1.55 -17.61
CA PHE A 155 -7.09 -2.59 -16.61
C PHE A 155 -6.41 -3.80 -17.25
N GLN A 156 -5.21 -4.12 -16.77
CA GLN A 156 -4.50 -5.32 -17.20
C GLN A 156 -5.18 -6.57 -16.62
N GLN A 157 -4.91 -7.73 -17.24
CA GLN A 157 -5.51 -9.00 -16.84
C GLN A 157 -5.37 -9.33 -15.35
N ILE A 158 -4.24 -8.96 -14.74
CA ILE A 158 -3.99 -9.18 -13.31
C ILE A 158 -5.08 -8.58 -12.42
N TRP A 159 -5.72 -7.46 -12.82
CA TRP A 159 -6.81 -6.85 -12.06
C TRP A 159 -8.02 -7.77 -11.99
N PHE A 160 -8.44 -8.33 -13.13
CA PHE A 160 -9.59 -9.22 -13.19
C PHE A 160 -9.36 -10.47 -12.35
N VAL A 161 -8.18 -11.09 -12.50
CA VAL A 161 -7.84 -12.30 -11.72
C VAL A 161 -7.68 -12.00 -10.24
N THR A 162 -7.16 -10.82 -9.88
CA THR A 162 -7.08 -10.37 -8.48
C THR A 162 -8.47 -10.23 -7.89
N GLU A 163 -9.41 -9.55 -8.56
CA GLU A 163 -10.80 -9.42 -8.08
C GLU A 163 -11.50 -10.77 -7.92
N SER A 164 -11.24 -11.73 -8.81
CA SER A 164 -11.77 -13.10 -8.70
C SER A 164 -11.16 -13.87 -7.51
N ALA A 165 -9.89 -13.61 -7.16
CA ALA A 165 -9.22 -14.23 -6.02
C ALA A 165 -9.57 -13.56 -4.68
N GLY A 166 -9.92 -12.27 -4.69
CA GLY A 166 -10.32 -11.50 -3.53
C GLY A 166 -10.73 -10.07 -3.91
N LYS A 167 -11.54 -9.41 -3.08
CA LYS A 167 -12.04 -8.07 -3.39
C LYS A 167 -10.92 -7.03 -3.39
N ILE A 168 -10.76 -6.31 -4.50
CA ILE A 168 -9.85 -5.18 -4.59
C ILE A 168 -10.46 -3.98 -3.84
N PRO A 169 -9.71 -3.34 -2.93
CA PRO A 169 -10.20 -2.18 -2.20
C PRO A 169 -10.62 -1.03 -3.12
N LEU A 170 -11.74 -0.36 -2.81
CA LEU A 170 -12.22 0.77 -3.61
C LEU A 170 -11.16 1.88 -3.80
N PRO A 171 -10.40 2.31 -2.76
CA PRO A 171 -9.39 3.36 -2.90
C PRO A 171 -8.31 3.12 -3.97
N TRP A 172 -8.15 1.88 -4.42
CA TRP A 172 -7.14 1.50 -5.43
C TRP A 172 -7.59 1.82 -6.86
N PHE A 173 -8.89 2.10 -7.05
CA PHE A 173 -9.44 2.56 -8.32
C PHE A 173 -9.24 4.07 -8.56
N ARG A 174 -8.26 4.69 -7.90
CA ARG A 174 -7.86 6.08 -8.21
C ARG A 174 -6.84 6.07 -9.35
N PRO A 175 -6.84 7.05 -10.26
CA PRO A 175 -5.90 7.13 -11.38
C PRO A 175 -4.44 6.82 -11.03
N SER A 176 -3.92 7.46 -9.99
CA SER A 176 -2.55 7.30 -9.53
C SER A 176 -2.26 5.89 -8.98
N ALA A 177 -3.23 5.28 -8.29
CA ALA A 177 -3.10 3.92 -7.77
C ALA A 177 -3.15 2.90 -8.91
N ILE A 178 -4.06 3.10 -9.88
CA ILE A 178 -4.19 2.24 -11.06
C ILE A 178 -2.91 2.25 -11.88
N GLU A 179 -2.38 3.44 -12.19
CA GLU A 179 -1.14 3.59 -12.95
C GLU A 179 0.03 2.91 -12.24
N LYS A 180 0.17 3.13 -10.92
CA LYS A 180 1.23 2.50 -10.14
C LYS A 180 1.12 0.98 -10.14
N LEU A 181 -0.08 0.43 -9.96
CA LEU A 181 -0.29 -1.02 -10.00
C LEU A 181 -0.02 -1.59 -11.39
N ASN A 182 -0.42 -0.90 -12.46
CA ASN A 182 -0.14 -1.31 -13.84
C ASN A 182 1.35 -1.34 -14.16
N ILE A 183 2.14 -0.38 -13.66
CA ILE A 183 3.60 -0.34 -13.83
C ILE A 183 4.27 -1.51 -13.09
N ASN A 184 3.75 -1.89 -11.92
CA ASN A 184 4.36 -2.88 -11.04
C ASN A 184 3.71 -4.28 -11.14
N SER A 185 2.82 -4.51 -12.10
CA SER A 185 2.04 -5.75 -12.25
C SER A 185 2.87 -7.01 -12.46
N MET A 186 4.12 -6.87 -12.91
CA MET A 186 5.05 -7.98 -13.11
C MET A 186 6.09 -8.13 -11.99
N GLN A 187 6.06 -7.25 -10.99
CA GLN A 187 7.04 -7.27 -9.90
C GLN A 187 6.60 -8.22 -8.78
N SER A 188 7.49 -9.12 -8.37
CA SER A 188 7.24 -10.09 -7.29
C SER A 188 7.08 -9.47 -5.90
N SER A 189 7.55 -8.23 -5.72
CA SER A 189 7.32 -7.44 -4.50
C SER A 189 5.87 -6.98 -4.36
N TRP A 190 5.14 -6.82 -5.47
CA TRP A 190 3.76 -6.34 -5.53
C TRP A 190 2.74 -7.45 -5.73
N THR A 191 3.21 -8.63 -6.13
CA THR A 191 2.36 -9.73 -6.56
C THR A 191 2.65 -11.00 -5.79
N SER A 192 1.68 -11.89 -5.80
CA SER A 192 1.80 -13.23 -5.24
C SER A 192 1.17 -14.26 -6.16
N PRO A 193 1.69 -15.50 -6.16
CA PRO A 193 1.05 -16.59 -6.87
C PRO A 193 -0.26 -16.96 -6.15
N CYS A 194 -1.33 -17.07 -6.93
CA CYS A 194 -2.62 -17.61 -6.52
C CYS A 194 -2.88 -18.90 -7.30
N PHE A 195 -3.56 -19.86 -6.67
CA PHE A 195 -3.90 -21.14 -7.29
C PHE A 195 -5.41 -21.26 -7.35
N PHE A 196 -5.92 -21.49 -8.57
CA PHE A 196 -7.34 -21.79 -8.78
C PHE A 196 -7.47 -23.25 -9.19
N THR A 197 -8.31 -23.99 -8.47
CA THR A 197 -8.65 -25.38 -8.83
C THR A 197 -9.70 -25.35 -9.92
N THR A 198 -9.33 -25.79 -11.11
CA THR A 198 -10.27 -25.94 -12.24
C THR A 198 -11.31 -27.03 -11.95
N PRO A 199 -12.46 -27.04 -12.64
CA PRO A 199 -13.46 -28.11 -12.53
C PRO A 199 -12.88 -29.52 -12.73
N ASP A 200 -11.82 -29.63 -13.54
CA ASP A 200 -11.11 -30.88 -13.83
C ASP A 200 -10.16 -31.32 -12.69
N GLY A 201 -10.17 -30.62 -11.55
CA GLY A 201 -9.30 -30.89 -10.39
C GLY A 201 -7.85 -30.41 -10.55
N THR A 202 -7.46 -29.88 -11.72
CA THR A 202 -6.10 -29.35 -11.94
C THR A 202 -5.95 -27.96 -11.34
N GLN A 203 -4.84 -27.70 -10.65
CA GLN A 203 -4.52 -26.36 -10.13
C GLN A 203 -3.84 -25.53 -11.21
N LYS A 204 -4.46 -24.42 -11.60
CA LYS A 204 -3.83 -23.40 -12.45
C LYS A 204 -3.24 -22.30 -11.56
N LYS A 205 -1.97 -21.99 -11.80
CA LYS A 205 -1.25 -20.92 -11.12
C LYS A 205 -1.41 -19.62 -11.87
N PHE A 206 -1.82 -18.57 -11.17
CA PHE A 206 -1.94 -17.20 -11.67
C PHE A 206 -1.17 -16.25 -10.78
N THR A 207 -0.85 -15.07 -11.31
CA THR A 207 -0.26 -13.98 -10.54
C THR A 207 -1.37 -12.97 -10.23
N VAL A 208 -1.51 -12.60 -8.96
CA VAL A 208 -2.46 -11.57 -8.49
C VAL A 208 -1.72 -10.50 -7.70
N PHE A 209 -2.30 -9.32 -7.57
CA PHE A 209 -1.79 -8.32 -6.64
C PHE A 209 -1.88 -8.83 -5.22
N ASP A 210 -0.79 -8.72 -4.47
CA ASP A 210 -0.77 -9.12 -3.07
C ASP A 210 -1.24 -7.94 -2.21
N ILE A 211 -2.54 -7.96 -1.89
CA ILE A 211 -3.20 -6.88 -1.16
C ILE A 211 -2.53 -6.64 0.20
N ALA A 212 -2.15 -7.70 0.90
CA ALA A 212 -1.53 -7.60 2.22
C ALA A 212 -0.11 -7.02 2.14
N LYS A 213 0.70 -7.44 1.16
CA LYS A 213 2.03 -6.86 0.94
C LYS A 213 1.95 -5.39 0.58
N ILE A 214 1.06 -5.02 -0.34
CA ILE A 214 0.93 -3.64 -0.82
C ILE A 214 0.49 -2.72 0.34
N PHE A 215 -0.44 -3.17 1.19
CA PHE A 215 -0.79 -2.43 2.42
C PHE A 215 0.37 -2.29 3.41
N GLY A 216 1.31 -3.23 3.41
CA GLY A 216 2.51 -3.18 4.25
C GLY A 216 3.61 -2.27 3.74
N MET A 217 3.48 -1.69 2.53
CA MET A 217 4.50 -0.80 1.97
C MET A 217 4.34 0.62 2.51
N GLU A 218 5.24 1.02 3.43
CA GLU A 218 5.19 2.35 4.07
C GLU A 218 5.26 3.49 3.04
N ASP A 219 6.13 3.35 2.02
CA ASP A 219 6.35 4.34 0.96
C ASP A 219 5.10 4.63 0.10
N TYR A 220 4.09 3.75 0.15
CA TYR A 220 2.86 3.87 -0.65
C TYR A 220 1.58 3.90 0.18
N SER A 221 1.69 4.11 1.49
CA SER A 221 0.56 4.15 2.42
C SER A 221 -0.50 5.21 2.06
N ASP A 222 -0.07 6.36 1.53
CA ASP A 222 -0.98 7.42 1.06
C ASP A 222 -1.74 7.06 -0.22
N LEU A 223 -1.14 6.18 -1.05
CA LEU A 223 -1.67 5.77 -2.35
C LEU A 223 -2.60 4.57 -2.22
N PHE A 224 -2.24 3.58 -1.39
CA PHE A 224 -3.02 2.36 -1.15
C PHE A 224 -3.67 2.41 0.22
N ARG A 225 -4.69 3.27 0.32
CA ARG A 225 -5.47 3.45 1.55
C ARG A 225 -6.45 2.31 1.77
N LYS A 226 -6.85 2.12 3.03
CA LYS A 226 -7.93 1.20 3.40
C LYS A 226 -9.27 1.72 2.91
N GLU A 227 -10.24 0.83 2.83
CA GLU A 227 -11.55 1.05 2.21
C GLU A 227 -12.25 2.37 2.56
N THR A 228 -12.13 2.81 3.82
CA THR A 228 -12.83 3.98 4.37
C THR A 228 -11.91 5.17 4.66
N ASP A 229 -10.62 5.06 4.33
CA ASP A 229 -9.57 6.05 4.59
C ASP A 229 -9.41 7.06 3.43
N ILE A 230 -10.45 7.22 2.61
CA ILE A 230 -10.50 8.17 1.49
C ILE A 230 -11.53 9.25 1.74
N SER A 231 -11.30 10.44 1.18
CA SER A 231 -12.27 11.54 1.21
C SER A 231 -13.49 11.24 0.34
N PHE A 232 -14.58 12.01 0.50
CA PHE A 232 -15.75 11.87 -0.39
C PHE A 232 -15.40 12.12 -1.86
N ALA A 233 -14.53 13.10 -2.15
CA ALA A 233 -14.08 13.37 -3.51
C ALA A 233 -13.27 12.21 -4.11
N ASP A 234 -12.36 11.64 -3.32
CA ASP A 234 -11.63 10.42 -3.72
C ASP A 234 -12.56 9.24 -3.92
N TRP A 235 -13.61 9.10 -3.10
CA TRP A 235 -14.61 8.05 -3.21
C TRP A 235 -15.39 8.14 -4.52
N LEU A 236 -15.81 9.35 -4.94
CA LEU A 236 -16.48 9.56 -6.23
C LEU A 236 -15.60 9.15 -7.41
N ILE A 237 -14.32 9.55 -7.37
CA ILE A 237 -13.35 9.18 -8.40
C ILE A 237 -13.19 7.66 -8.44
N ALA A 238 -12.95 7.04 -7.29
CA ALA A 238 -12.75 5.60 -7.18
C ALA A 238 -14.00 4.81 -7.60
N ALA A 239 -15.19 5.27 -7.25
CA ALA A 239 -16.47 4.68 -7.65
C ALA A 239 -16.63 4.63 -9.18
N ARG A 240 -16.30 5.73 -9.86
CA ARG A 240 -16.36 5.82 -11.32
C ARG A 240 -15.40 4.85 -12.01
N TYR A 241 -14.13 4.83 -11.60
CA TYR A 241 -13.16 3.90 -12.16
C TYR A 241 -13.43 2.44 -11.76
N ARG A 242 -14.08 2.21 -10.62
CA ARG A 242 -14.56 0.88 -10.26
C ARG A 242 -15.66 0.41 -11.20
N TYR A 243 -16.58 1.28 -11.61
CA TYR A 243 -17.55 0.95 -12.66
C TYR A 243 -16.84 0.64 -14.00
N ASP A 244 -15.91 1.50 -14.43
CA ASP A 244 -15.14 1.28 -15.66
C ASP A 244 -14.38 -0.07 -15.64
N PHE A 245 -13.85 -0.44 -14.48
CA PHE A 245 -13.24 -1.76 -14.25
C PHE A 245 -14.23 -2.91 -14.44
N GLU A 246 -15.43 -2.81 -13.89
CA GLU A 246 -16.45 -3.86 -14.02
C GLU A 246 -16.90 -4.02 -15.48
N VAL A 247 -17.06 -2.91 -16.22
CA VAL A 247 -17.34 -2.94 -17.67
C VAL A 247 -16.21 -3.65 -18.41
N ALA A 248 -14.96 -3.25 -18.16
CA ALA A 248 -13.80 -3.89 -18.77
C ALA A 248 -13.67 -5.38 -18.42
N ARG A 249 -14.05 -5.77 -17.20
CA ARG A 249 -14.08 -7.17 -16.76
C ARG A 249 -15.12 -7.98 -17.53
N VAL A 250 -16.35 -7.45 -17.65
CA VAL A 250 -17.42 -8.11 -18.41
C VAL A 250 -17.00 -8.32 -19.87
N ASP A 251 -16.41 -7.30 -20.50
CA ASP A 251 -15.91 -7.40 -21.87
C ASP A 251 -14.81 -8.46 -22.00
N TRP A 252 -13.93 -8.56 -21.00
CA TRP A 252 -12.88 -9.57 -20.97
C TRP A 252 -13.45 -10.97 -20.81
N GLU A 253 -14.38 -11.18 -19.89
CA GLU A 253 -15.05 -12.48 -19.64
C GLU A 253 -15.84 -12.94 -20.87
N ALA A 254 -16.61 -12.04 -21.50
CA ALA A 254 -17.37 -12.30 -22.71
C ALA A 254 -16.46 -12.80 -23.86
N LYS A 255 -15.33 -12.13 -24.06
CA LYS A 255 -14.32 -12.53 -25.06
C LYS A 255 -13.71 -13.91 -24.77
N GLN A 256 -13.52 -14.27 -23.49
CA GLN A 256 -12.98 -15.58 -23.11
C GLN A 256 -14.02 -16.70 -23.29
N ASN A 257 -15.28 -16.44 -22.96
CA ASN A 257 -16.35 -17.43 -23.02
C ASN A 257 -16.97 -17.55 -24.42
N GLY A 258 -16.76 -16.57 -25.31
CA GLY A 258 -17.39 -16.52 -26.62
C GLY A 258 -18.87 -16.14 -26.56
N GLU A 259 -19.27 -15.48 -25.47
CA GLU A 259 -20.65 -15.03 -25.22
C GLU A 259 -20.76 -13.52 -25.40
N GLY A 260 -21.99 -13.00 -25.48
CA GLY A 260 -22.23 -11.56 -25.44
C GLY A 260 -21.96 -10.98 -24.04
N PRO A 261 -21.48 -9.72 -23.92
CA PRO A 261 -21.23 -9.10 -22.63
C PRO A 261 -22.54 -8.89 -21.86
N ASN A 262 -22.55 -9.27 -20.58
CA ASN A 262 -23.65 -9.03 -19.65
C ASN A 262 -23.26 -7.95 -18.63
N TYR A 263 -23.70 -6.73 -18.86
CA TYR A 263 -23.38 -5.59 -18.00
C TYR A 263 -24.26 -5.46 -16.75
N SER A 264 -25.17 -6.39 -16.48
CA SER A 264 -26.10 -6.29 -15.34
C SER A 264 -25.39 -6.02 -14.00
N HIS A 265 -24.23 -6.62 -13.77
CA HIS A 265 -23.45 -6.38 -12.55
C HIS A 265 -22.85 -4.96 -12.50
N ALA A 266 -22.35 -4.47 -13.63
CA ALA A 266 -21.81 -3.12 -13.74
C ALA A 266 -22.93 -2.07 -13.56
N ASP A 267 -24.10 -2.29 -14.17
CA ASP A 267 -25.27 -1.43 -14.05
C ASP A 267 -25.84 -1.38 -12.62
N ASP A 268 -25.88 -2.54 -11.95
CA ASP A 268 -26.28 -2.60 -10.54
C ASP A 268 -25.27 -1.84 -9.67
N LEU A 269 -23.97 -1.97 -9.92
CA LEU A 269 -22.93 -1.24 -9.18
C LEU A 269 -22.99 0.27 -9.43
N ALA A 270 -23.22 0.70 -10.67
CA ALA A 270 -23.47 2.10 -11.00
C ALA A 270 -24.67 2.63 -10.21
N SER A 271 -25.79 1.89 -10.22
CA SER A 271 -27.00 2.25 -9.46
C SER A 271 -26.76 2.37 -7.96
N HIS A 272 -25.82 1.61 -7.40
CA HIS A 272 -25.42 1.71 -5.99
C HIS A 272 -24.64 2.99 -5.71
N PHE A 273 -23.64 3.32 -6.52
CA PHE A 273 -22.86 4.54 -6.36
C PHE A 273 -23.71 5.79 -6.61
N ASP A 274 -24.51 5.79 -7.69
CA ASP A 274 -25.43 6.86 -8.06
C ASP A 274 -26.41 7.18 -6.92
N PHE A 275 -26.84 6.16 -6.17
CA PHE A 275 -27.73 6.40 -5.03
C PHE A 275 -27.08 7.33 -4.01
N PHE A 276 -25.82 7.09 -3.63
CA PHE A 276 -25.14 7.91 -2.62
C PHE A 276 -24.68 9.25 -3.18
N GLU A 277 -24.18 9.29 -4.42
CA GLU A 277 -23.74 10.51 -5.10
C GLU A 277 -24.88 11.54 -5.22
N ASN A 278 -26.09 11.09 -5.58
CA ASN A 278 -27.23 11.97 -5.83
C ASN A 278 -27.96 12.45 -4.55
N GLN A 279 -27.41 12.18 -3.35
CA GLN A 279 -28.00 12.71 -2.12
C GLN A 279 -27.56 14.15 -1.87
N LYS A 280 -28.51 15.04 -1.57
CA LYS A 280 -28.25 16.47 -1.30
C LYS A 280 -27.15 16.72 -0.26
N ASP A 281 -27.06 15.85 0.75
CA ASP A 281 -26.15 15.99 1.89
C ASP A 281 -25.05 14.91 1.87
N ALA A 282 -24.79 14.28 0.72
CA ALA A 282 -23.88 13.13 0.59
C ALA A 282 -22.49 13.42 1.18
N GLN A 283 -21.89 14.55 0.79
CA GLN A 283 -20.55 14.94 1.22
C GLN A 283 -20.45 15.18 2.73
N ILE A 284 -21.44 15.87 3.31
CA ILE A 284 -21.43 16.24 4.74
C ILE A 284 -21.69 15.00 5.62
N THR A 285 -22.51 14.07 5.13
CA THR A 285 -22.87 12.84 5.84
C THR A 285 -21.91 11.68 5.58
N TYR A 286 -20.91 11.86 4.71
CA TYR A 286 -20.02 10.80 4.22
C TYR A 286 -19.37 9.96 5.32
N ASP A 287 -18.81 10.62 6.34
CA ASP A 287 -18.15 9.93 7.46
C ASP A 287 -19.11 9.02 8.26
N PHE A 288 -20.42 9.20 8.13
CA PHE A 288 -21.43 8.43 8.86
C PHE A 288 -21.98 7.23 8.07
N TRP A 289 -21.81 7.19 6.75
CA TRP A 289 -22.29 6.07 5.90
C TRP A 289 -21.18 5.30 5.18
N LYS A 290 -19.96 5.84 5.03
CA LYS A 290 -18.89 5.20 4.23
C LYS A 290 -18.54 3.78 4.67
N GLU A 291 -18.55 3.50 5.97
CA GLU A 291 -18.30 2.16 6.51
C GLU A 291 -19.43 1.18 6.15
N GLU A 292 -20.68 1.62 6.28
CA GLU A 292 -21.85 0.79 5.95
C GLU A 292 -21.96 0.55 4.44
N GLU A 293 -21.67 1.55 3.61
CA GLU A 293 -21.58 1.38 2.16
C GLU A 293 -20.53 0.34 1.78
N ALA A 294 -19.31 0.47 2.33
CA ALA A 294 -18.23 -0.48 2.11
C ALA A 294 -18.63 -1.91 2.51
N ASN A 295 -19.28 -2.08 3.66
CA ASN A 295 -19.77 -3.37 4.14
C ASN A 295 -20.83 -3.97 3.19
N ILE A 296 -21.77 -3.15 2.69
CA ILE A 296 -22.78 -3.60 1.71
C ILE A 296 -22.12 -4.05 0.41
N ARG A 297 -21.09 -3.33 -0.04
CA ARG A 297 -20.37 -3.65 -1.27
C ARG A 297 -19.54 -4.93 -1.13
N GLN A 298 -18.87 -5.14 0.00
CA GLN A 298 -18.05 -6.33 0.24
C GLN A 298 -18.86 -7.60 0.53
N SER A 299 -20.01 -7.48 1.21
CA SER A 299 -20.83 -8.63 1.63
C SER A 299 -21.51 -9.37 0.47
N LYS A 300 -21.57 -8.77 -0.72
CA LYS A 300 -22.21 -9.40 -1.89
C LYS A 300 -21.15 -10.13 -2.72
N VAL A 301 -20.96 -11.41 -2.39
CA VAL A 301 -19.95 -12.28 -3.02
C VAL A 301 -20.35 -12.69 -4.44
N HIS A 302 -21.64 -12.83 -4.76
CA HIS A 302 -22.14 -13.14 -6.11
C HIS A 302 -23.49 -12.47 -6.39
N GLY A 303 -23.69 -11.95 -7.61
CA GLY A 303 -24.96 -11.34 -8.01
C GLY A 303 -25.27 -10.04 -7.26
N PHE A 304 -24.36 -9.06 -7.34
CA PHE A 304 -24.58 -7.74 -6.77
C PHE A 304 -25.86 -7.13 -7.33
N LYS A 305 -26.94 -7.15 -6.55
CA LYS A 305 -28.18 -6.45 -6.88
C LYS A 305 -28.41 -5.31 -5.91
N THR A 306 -28.61 -4.11 -6.43
CA THR A 306 -28.76 -2.93 -5.57
C THR A 306 -30.11 -2.95 -4.86
N ASN A 307 -30.08 -2.98 -3.53
CA ASN A 307 -31.28 -2.92 -2.70
C ASN A 307 -31.49 -1.47 -2.25
N LYS A 308 -32.29 -0.72 -3.00
CA LYS A 308 -32.55 0.70 -2.73
C LYS A 308 -33.12 0.95 -1.33
N ASP A 309 -33.91 0.04 -0.77
CA ASP A 309 -34.45 0.19 0.58
C ASP A 309 -33.37 0.04 1.66
N GLN A 310 -32.42 -0.88 1.46
CA GLN A 310 -31.26 -1.00 2.32
C GLN A 310 -30.42 0.28 2.27
N LEU A 311 -30.15 0.82 1.08
CA LEU A 311 -29.37 2.05 0.94
C LEU A 311 -30.08 3.26 1.56
N ARG A 312 -31.40 3.37 1.38
CA ARG A 312 -32.24 4.39 2.05
C ARG A 312 -32.12 4.32 3.57
N ARG A 313 -32.16 3.12 4.16
CA ARG A 313 -32.01 2.94 5.61
C ARG A 313 -30.64 3.39 6.10
N VAL A 314 -29.57 2.99 5.40
CA VAL A 314 -28.20 3.42 5.74
C VAL A 314 -28.08 4.93 5.69
N PHE A 315 -28.56 5.55 4.61
CA PHE A 315 -28.46 6.99 4.45
C PHE A 315 -29.32 7.77 5.46
N ALA A 316 -30.53 7.30 5.76
CA ALA A 316 -31.37 7.89 6.80
C ALA A 316 -30.70 7.82 8.18
N MET A 317 -30.06 6.70 8.51
CA MET A 317 -29.30 6.54 9.75
C MET A 317 -28.09 7.49 9.79
N ALA A 318 -27.40 7.67 8.68
CA ALA A 318 -26.26 8.59 8.59
C ALA A 318 -26.69 10.05 8.77
N LYS A 319 -27.83 10.45 8.19
CA LYS A 319 -28.43 11.77 8.44
C LYS A 319 -28.76 11.96 9.92
N PHE A 320 -29.42 10.99 10.54
CA PHE A 320 -29.74 11.04 11.96
C PHE A 320 -28.49 11.19 12.84
N LYS A 321 -27.45 10.38 12.60
CA LYS A 321 -26.17 10.46 13.33
C LYS A 321 -25.47 11.81 13.12
N HIS A 322 -25.53 12.37 11.91
CA HIS A 322 -24.96 13.68 11.64
C HIS A 322 -25.71 14.79 12.40
N GLU A 323 -27.04 14.80 12.38
CA GLU A 323 -27.85 15.75 13.14
C GLU A 323 -27.62 15.64 14.65
N GLU A 324 -27.52 14.42 15.19
CA GLU A 324 -27.17 14.18 16.59
C GLU A 324 -25.77 14.71 16.93
N SER A 325 -24.79 14.50 16.05
CA SER A 325 -23.43 15.04 16.21
C SER A 325 -23.41 16.56 16.23
N LEU A 326 -24.23 17.23 15.39
CA LEU A 326 -24.37 18.68 15.41
C LEU A 326 -24.99 19.18 16.72
N LYS A 327 -26.07 18.53 17.21
CA LYS A 327 -26.69 18.88 18.49
C LYS A 327 -25.70 18.76 19.64
N LYS A 328 -24.94 17.67 19.67
CA LYS A 328 -23.91 17.43 20.68
C LYS A 328 -22.82 18.49 20.64
N LYS A 329 -22.35 18.90 19.45
CA LYS A 329 -21.37 19.99 19.32
C LYS A 329 -21.90 21.32 19.88
N VAL A 330 -23.16 21.65 19.60
CA VAL A 330 -23.79 22.87 20.15
C VAL A 330 -23.91 22.80 21.67
N GLU A 331 -24.25 21.64 22.23
CA GLU A 331 -24.28 21.43 23.68
C GLU A 331 -22.89 21.55 24.31
N ASP A 332 -21.88 20.93 23.71
CA ASP A 332 -20.49 20.99 24.16
C ASP A 332 -19.94 22.44 24.11
N ASP A 333 -20.24 23.17 23.03
CA ASP A 333 -19.86 24.59 22.90
C ASP A 333 -20.59 25.45 23.94
N ALA A 334 -21.87 25.19 24.21
CA ALA A 334 -22.61 25.88 25.27
C ALA A 334 -22.03 25.60 26.67
N LEU A 335 -21.56 24.36 26.92
CA LEU A 335 -20.87 24.00 28.15
C LEU A 335 -19.52 24.72 28.27
N LEU A 336 -18.73 24.78 27.20
CA LEU A 336 -17.46 25.50 27.17
C LEU A 336 -17.65 27.00 27.46
N VAL A 337 -18.68 27.63 26.90
CA VAL A 337 -19.02 29.04 27.20
C VAL A 337 -19.39 29.23 28.66
N ARG A 338 -20.16 28.31 29.26
CA ARG A 338 -20.49 28.36 30.70
C ARG A 338 -19.26 28.20 31.59
N ILE A 339 -18.35 27.29 31.24
CA ILE A 339 -17.09 27.10 31.97
C ILE A 339 -16.23 28.37 31.90
N ALA A 340 -16.05 28.94 30.72
CA ALA A 340 -15.31 30.19 30.55
C ALA A 340 -15.94 31.37 31.34
N GLY A 341 -17.27 31.42 31.42
CA GLY A 341 -17.98 32.40 32.24
C GLY A 341 -17.71 32.23 33.75
N LEU A 342 -17.67 31.00 34.24
CA LEU A 342 -17.34 30.69 35.64
C LEU A 342 -15.88 31.01 35.98
N GLU A 343 -14.95 30.73 35.08
CA GLU A 343 -13.53 31.09 35.26
C GLU A 343 -13.34 32.61 35.42
N LYS A 344 -14.10 33.40 34.65
CA LYS A 344 -14.08 34.87 34.74
C LYS A 344 -14.59 35.37 36.10
N LEU A 345 -15.62 34.73 36.66
CA LEU A 345 -16.14 35.05 38.00
C LEU A 345 -15.15 34.69 39.11
N VAL A 346 -14.48 33.54 39.00
CA VAL A 346 -13.45 33.11 39.95
C VAL A 346 -12.23 34.05 39.94
N GLN A 347 -11.84 34.54 38.76
CA GLN A 347 -10.75 35.52 38.64
C GLN A 347 -11.14 36.91 39.19
N GLN A 348 -12.40 37.34 39.03
CA GLN A 348 -12.88 38.62 39.58
C GLN A 348 -12.99 38.60 41.12
N ASN A 349 -13.43 37.49 41.72
CA ASN A 349 -13.48 37.36 43.18
C ASN A 349 -12.10 37.20 43.84
N SER A 350 -11.07 36.84 43.07
CA SER A 350 -9.69 36.75 43.56
C SER A 350 -8.96 38.11 43.58
N ALA A 351 -9.53 39.16 42.96
CA ALA A 351 -8.93 40.50 42.90
C ALA A 351 -9.48 41.49 43.96
N THR A 352 -10.51 41.10 44.73
CA THR A 352 -11.18 42.00 45.69
C THR A 352 -10.88 41.74 47.16
N SER A 353 -10.09 40.71 47.50
CA SER A 353 -9.60 40.46 48.86
C SER A 353 -8.10 40.77 48.97
N GLY A 354 -7.76 42.06 49.08
CA GLY A 354 -6.36 42.49 49.11
C GLY A 354 -6.15 43.97 49.45
N ARG A 355 -6.88 44.49 50.44
CA ARG A 355 -6.56 45.79 51.06
C ARG A 355 -6.62 45.66 52.57
N SER A 356 -5.45 45.45 53.19
CA SER A 356 -4.94 46.17 54.38
C SER A 356 -3.77 45.40 55.02
N ALA A 357 -2.58 46.02 55.03
CA ALA A 357 -1.59 46.06 56.13
C ALA A 357 -0.13 46.05 55.63
N ALA A 358 0.48 47.23 55.79
CA ALA A 358 1.86 47.61 56.04
C ALA A 358 3.03 46.57 56.02
N SER A 359 4.11 47.00 55.35
CA SER A 359 5.51 47.04 55.85
C SER A 359 6.11 45.78 56.50
N SER A 360 7.05 45.11 55.81
CA SER A 360 8.46 45.10 56.20
C SER A 360 9.31 44.23 55.27
N SER A 361 10.49 44.76 54.96
CA SER A 361 11.76 44.16 54.53
C SER A 361 11.98 42.62 54.54
N GLN A 362 12.82 42.22 53.58
CA GLN A 362 13.77 41.08 53.51
C GLN A 362 13.49 39.94 52.50
N ALA A 363 14.34 39.96 51.47
CA ALA A 363 15.09 38.89 50.83
C ALA A 363 14.84 37.42 51.26
N ALA A 364 14.59 36.55 50.28
CA ALA A 364 15.53 35.54 49.77
C ALA A 364 14.81 34.37 49.06
N GLN A 365 15.35 33.99 47.91
CA GLN A 365 15.40 32.63 47.31
C GLN A 365 14.12 31.77 47.23
N GLY A 366 13.75 31.38 46.01
CA GLY A 366 12.92 30.18 45.83
C GLY A 366 12.26 29.97 44.46
N GLN A 367 13.07 29.68 43.45
CA GLN A 367 12.76 28.88 42.26
C GLN A 367 11.42 29.09 41.52
N SER A 368 11.57 29.62 40.31
CA SER A 368 10.64 29.59 39.19
C SER A 368 9.96 28.22 38.99
N LYS A 369 8.65 28.17 39.22
CA LYS A 369 7.75 27.24 38.51
C LYS A 369 6.97 28.05 37.48
N GLN A 370 7.54 28.18 36.29
CA GLN A 370 6.80 28.66 35.13
C GLN A 370 5.72 27.64 34.77
N SER A 371 4.47 28.07 34.83
CA SER A 371 3.34 27.40 34.19
C SER A 371 3.57 27.41 32.68
N PHE A 372 3.64 26.23 32.06
CA PHE A 372 3.80 26.14 30.61
C PHE A 372 2.65 26.84 29.88
N ARG A 373 3.03 27.54 28.81
CA ARG A 373 2.14 28.18 27.85
C ARG A 373 1.21 27.15 27.19
N SER A 374 -0.08 27.41 27.26
CA SER A 374 -1.09 26.77 26.42
C SER A 374 -0.89 27.23 24.97
N SER A 375 -0.27 26.40 24.14
CA SER A 375 -0.22 26.60 22.69
C SER A 375 -0.20 25.22 22.02
N GLY A 376 -1.18 24.95 21.17
CA GLY A 376 -1.20 23.78 20.30
C GLY A 376 -2.51 23.00 20.32
N SER A 377 -3.47 23.49 19.55
CA SER A 377 -4.66 22.77 19.08
C SER A 377 -4.31 21.43 18.44
N SER A 378 -4.49 20.35 19.20
CA SER A 378 -4.83 19.02 18.70
C SER A 378 -5.70 18.38 19.78
N SER A 379 -6.73 17.65 19.38
CA SER A 379 -7.70 16.96 20.24
C SER A 379 -7.06 15.83 21.04
N SER A 380 -6.08 16.14 21.89
CA SER A 380 -5.50 15.14 22.80
C SER A 380 -6.51 14.87 23.90
N SER A 381 -7.17 13.70 23.84
CA SER A 381 -7.96 13.20 24.96
C SER A 381 -7.11 13.30 26.24
N SER A 382 -7.66 13.84 27.32
CA SER A 382 -6.93 13.98 28.59
C SER A 382 -6.24 12.65 28.95
N PRO A 383 -4.96 12.67 29.35
CA PRO A 383 -4.22 11.44 29.61
C PRO A 383 -4.91 10.62 30.71
N ALA A 384 -5.13 9.34 30.44
CA ALA A 384 -5.68 8.40 31.41
C ALA A 384 -4.59 7.88 32.35
N CYS A 385 -4.92 7.73 33.62
CA CYS A 385 -4.03 7.17 34.63
C CYS A 385 -3.76 5.69 34.33
N LEU A 386 -2.49 5.30 34.22
CA LEU A 386 -2.08 3.91 33.94
C LEU A 386 -2.42 2.90 35.05
N PHE A 387 -2.89 3.36 36.20
CA PHE A 387 -3.28 2.52 37.33
C PHE A 387 -4.77 2.25 37.40
N CYS A 388 -5.61 3.27 37.19
CA CYS A 388 -7.06 3.07 37.27
C CYS A 388 -7.83 3.37 35.98
N GLY A 389 -7.16 3.80 34.91
CA GLY A 389 -7.79 4.11 33.62
C GLY A 389 -8.59 5.41 33.57
N LYS A 390 -8.78 6.12 34.70
CA LYS A 390 -9.53 7.39 34.73
C LYS A 390 -8.66 8.58 34.30
N THR A 391 -9.28 9.57 33.67
CA THR A 391 -8.66 10.84 33.29
C THR A 391 -8.73 11.84 34.45
N GLY A 392 -7.86 12.86 34.42
CA GLY A 392 -7.96 14.01 35.32
C GLY A 392 -7.12 13.96 36.60
N HIS A 393 -6.31 12.91 36.80
CA HIS A 393 -5.39 12.84 37.94
C HIS A 393 -4.07 12.13 37.58
N LYS A 394 -3.00 12.40 38.34
CA LYS A 394 -1.72 11.71 38.14
C LYS A 394 -1.71 10.40 38.92
N LEU A 395 -0.83 9.49 38.49
CA LEU A 395 -0.57 8.25 39.20
C LEU A 395 -0.21 8.46 40.68
N HIS A 396 0.56 9.51 40.98
CA HIS A 396 0.99 9.86 42.33
C HIS A 396 -0.14 10.36 43.24
N ASP A 397 -1.26 10.79 42.65
CA ASP A 397 -2.41 11.33 43.38
C ASP A 397 -3.37 10.22 43.83
N HIS A 398 -3.01 8.94 43.61
CA HIS A 398 -3.82 7.81 44.05
C HIS A 398 -3.73 7.62 45.58
N PRO A 399 -4.87 7.52 46.28
CA PRO A 399 -4.85 7.14 47.69
C PRO A 399 -4.30 5.72 47.83
N LYS A 400 -3.39 5.52 48.80
CA LYS A 400 -2.73 4.22 49.08
C LYS A 400 -3.73 3.07 49.32
N GLU A 401 -4.92 3.42 49.79
CA GLU A 401 -5.99 2.48 50.13
C GLU A 401 -6.80 2.00 48.91
N LYS A 402 -6.65 2.67 47.76
CA LYS A 402 -7.40 2.29 46.56
C LYS A 402 -6.71 1.10 45.89
N VAL A 403 -7.29 -0.08 46.08
CA VAL A 403 -6.83 -1.35 45.51
C VAL A 403 -7.79 -1.92 44.46
N LYS A 404 -8.88 -1.22 44.15
CA LYS A 404 -9.94 -1.70 43.24
C LYS A 404 -10.33 -0.66 42.18
N PHE A 405 -10.68 -1.16 41.00
CA PHE A 405 -11.36 -0.43 39.94
C PHE A 405 -12.81 -0.09 40.33
N SER A 406 -13.49 0.74 39.53
CA SER A 406 -14.90 1.10 39.75
C SER A 406 -15.87 -0.06 39.60
N ASP A 407 -15.48 -1.14 38.92
CA ASP A 407 -16.24 -2.40 38.83
C ASP A 407 -16.01 -3.34 40.03
N GLY A 408 -15.28 -2.89 41.06
CA GLY A 408 -14.97 -3.67 42.26
C GLY A 408 -13.85 -4.70 42.09
N LYS A 409 -13.31 -4.89 40.88
CA LYS A 409 -12.18 -5.81 40.65
C LYS A 409 -10.88 -5.21 41.17
N PRO A 410 -9.97 -6.02 41.75
CA PRO A 410 -8.69 -5.53 42.22
C PRO A 410 -7.81 -5.03 41.06
N PHE A 411 -6.92 -4.08 41.35
CA PHE A 411 -5.84 -3.72 40.43
C PHE A 411 -4.90 -4.90 40.26
N TRP A 412 -4.58 -5.24 39.00
CA TRP A 412 -3.64 -6.32 38.73
C TRP A 412 -2.21 -5.92 39.07
N ALA A 413 -1.80 -4.73 38.64
CA ALA A 413 -0.50 -4.18 38.98
C ALA A 413 -0.53 -3.39 40.28
N SER A 414 0.61 -3.29 40.96
CA SER A 414 0.82 -2.46 42.13
C SER A 414 1.73 -1.26 41.80
N TYR A 415 1.58 -0.18 42.56
CA TYR A 415 2.42 1.01 42.43
C TYR A 415 3.23 1.21 43.70
N ASP A 416 4.55 1.11 43.58
CA ASP A 416 5.45 1.41 44.69
C ASP A 416 5.78 2.91 44.70
N SER A 417 5.21 3.62 45.68
CA SER A 417 5.42 5.06 45.85
C SER A 417 6.86 5.44 46.18
N ALA A 418 7.63 4.55 46.83
CA ALA A 418 9.00 4.84 47.24
C ALA A 418 9.95 4.82 46.05
N THR A 419 9.86 3.79 45.20
CA THR A 419 10.70 3.65 44.01
C THR A 419 10.09 4.28 42.75
N ARG A 420 8.83 4.72 42.83
CA ARG A 420 8.00 5.20 41.72
C ARG A 420 7.88 4.18 40.57
N LYS A 421 7.92 2.89 40.90
CA LYS A 421 7.84 1.80 39.94
C LYS A 421 6.45 1.20 39.89
N PHE A 422 6.13 0.72 38.70
CA PHE A 422 4.89 0.00 38.42
C PHE A 422 5.24 -1.48 38.38
N LEU A 423 4.66 -2.26 39.28
CA LEU A 423 5.06 -3.64 39.51
C LEU A 423 3.94 -4.60 39.13
N THR A 424 4.34 -5.70 38.52
CA THR A 424 3.51 -6.90 38.37
C THR A 424 3.27 -7.55 39.75
N PRO A 425 2.29 -8.47 39.89
CA PRO A 425 2.11 -9.24 41.12
C PRO A 425 3.36 -10.01 41.58
N ASP A 426 4.22 -10.43 40.63
CA ASP A 426 5.49 -11.09 40.87
C ASP A 426 6.66 -10.11 41.14
N GLY A 427 6.39 -8.81 41.27
CA GLY A 427 7.37 -7.80 41.64
C GLY A 427 8.28 -7.32 40.50
N LYS A 428 8.01 -7.70 39.25
CA LYS A 428 8.75 -7.20 38.07
C LYS A 428 8.25 -5.83 37.63
N ASP A 429 9.17 -4.96 37.24
CA ASP A 429 8.87 -3.64 36.67
C ASP A 429 8.08 -3.75 35.38
N ILE A 430 6.97 -3.04 35.27
CA ILE A 430 6.15 -2.96 34.07
C ILE A 430 6.66 -1.83 33.18
N CYS A 431 6.74 -2.09 31.88
CA CYS A 431 7.14 -1.08 30.91
C CYS A 431 6.03 -0.04 30.67
N ILE A 432 6.30 1.19 31.10
CA ILE A 432 5.39 2.34 30.92
C ILE A 432 5.19 2.69 29.43
N PRO A 433 6.25 2.84 28.59
CA PRO A 433 6.07 3.10 27.16
C PRO A 433 5.17 2.08 26.46
N TYR A 434 5.36 0.79 26.75
CA TYR A 434 4.49 -0.27 26.26
C TYR A 434 3.03 -0.03 26.66
N ASN A 435 2.75 0.26 27.94
CA ASN A 435 1.39 0.47 28.43
C ASN A 435 0.69 1.70 27.82
N ILE A 436 1.45 2.69 27.34
CA ILE A 436 0.93 3.90 26.71
C ILE A 436 0.70 3.69 25.20
N ARG A 437 1.66 3.12 24.47
CA ARG A 437 1.68 3.14 22.99
C ARG A 437 1.84 1.76 22.34
N GLY A 438 1.92 0.69 23.12
CA GLY A 438 2.11 -0.67 22.63
C GLY A 438 3.54 -1.00 22.22
N LYS A 439 3.70 -2.20 21.63
CA LYS A 439 5.02 -2.82 21.32
C LYS A 439 5.87 -1.99 20.36
N SER A 440 5.26 -1.26 19.43
CA SER A 440 5.95 -0.49 18.38
C SER A 440 6.89 0.59 18.93
N THR A 441 6.68 1.04 20.16
CA THR A 441 7.48 2.10 20.80
C THR A 441 8.55 1.58 21.76
N CYS A 442 8.54 0.27 22.03
CA CYS A 442 9.58 -0.37 22.82
C CYS A 442 10.64 -0.93 21.87
N LYS A 443 11.86 -0.40 21.96
CA LYS A 443 13.02 -1.00 21.29
C LYS A 443 13.34 -2.34 21.96
N SER A 444 12.83 -3.42 21.40
CA SER A 444 13.14 -4.79 21.83
C SER A 444 14.47 -5.21 21.20
N GLY A 445 15.57 -4.72 21.76
CA GLY A 445 16.92 -5.06 21.33
C GLY A 445 17.92 -4.82 22.46
N PRO A 446 19.20 -5.21 22.29
CA PRO A 446 20.24 -5.03 23.30
C PRO A 446 20.48 -3.56 23.70
N GLN A 447 19.98 -2.59 22.92
CA GLN A 447 20.00 -1.16 23.23
C GLN A 447 18.69 -0.65 23.90
N GLY A 448 17.73 -1.53 24.17
CA GLY A 448 16.49 -1.24 24.89
C GLY A 448 16.53 -1.68 26.36
N HIS A 449 15.38 -1.66 27.04
CA HIS A 449 15.30 -2.06 28.45
C HIS A 449 15.42 -3.59 28.68
N GLY A 450 15.64 -4.39 27.63
CA GLY A 450 15.75 -5.86 27.68
C GLY A 450 14.59 -6.55 28.41
N ASP A 451 14.87 -7.74 28.97
CA ASP A 451 13.96 -8.53 29.80
C ASP A 451 13.76 -7.97 31.22
N ASN A 452 14.39 -6.84 31.55
CA ASN A 452 14.28 -6.22 32.88
C ASN A 452 12.91 -5.59 33.14
N LYS A 453 12.08 -5.41 32.10
CA LYS A 453 10.73 -4.87 32.23
C LYS A 453 9.70 -5.73 31.52
N SER A 454 8.59 -6.00 32.17
CA SER A 454 7.47 -6.77 31.64
C SER A 454 6.62 -5.95 30.67
N HIS A 455 6.33 -6.51 29.50
CA HIS A 455 5.35 -6.01 28.52
C HIS A 455 3.97 -6.61 28.80
N ALA A 456 3.44 -6.33 29.99
CA ALA A 456 2.10 -6.73 30.41
C ALA A 456 1.20 -5.51 30.61
N CYS A 457 -0.09 -5.66 30.27
CA CYS A 457 -1.13 -4.68 30.52
C CYS A 457 -1.28 -4.41 32.02
N SER A 458 -1.10 -3.16 32.47
CA SER A 458 -1.25 -2.81 33.88
C SER A 458 -2.64 -3.07 34.46
N PHE A 459 -3.67 -3.14 33.62
CA PHE A 459 -5.05 -3.32 34.06
C PHE A 459 -5.47 -4.77 34.30
N CYS A 460 -4.89 -5.71 33.56
CA CYS A 460 -5.31 -7.12 33.60
C CYS A 460 -4.18 -8.15 33.49
N GLY A 461 -2.94 -7.73 33.26
CA GLY A 461 -1.78 -8.61 33.10
C GLY A 461 -1.60 -9.26 31.74
N SER A 462 -2.50 -9.01 30.78
CA SER A 462 -2.36 -9.60 29.44
C SER A 462 -1.10 -9.12 28.72
N LEU A 463 -0.46 -10.02 27.98
CA LEU A 463 0.67 -9.73 27.08
C LEU A 463 0.21 -9.37 25.65
N SER A 464 -1.08 -9.52 25.36
CA SER A 464 -1.64 -9.33 24.01
C SER A 464 -1.94 -7.87 23.67
N HIS A 465 -2.14 -7.02 24.67
CA HIS A 465 -2.51 -5.61 24.49
C HIS A 465 -1.91 -4.75 25.61
N HIS A 466 -1.87 -3.44 25.40
CA HIS A 466 -1.37 -2.48 26.37
C HIS A 466 -2.52 -1.78 27.12
N ALA A 467 -2.28 -1.22 28.31
CA ALA A 467 -3.34 -0.64 29.12
C ALA A 467 -4.19 0.42 28.41
N LEU A 468 -3.55 1.38 27.73
CA LEU A 468 -4.27 2.45 27.02
C LEU A 468 -4.89 2.05 25.69
N SER A 469 -4.83 0.78 25.28
CA SER A 469 -5.65 0.29 24.16
C SER A 469 -7.10 0.05 24.59
N PHE A 470 -7.38 0.08 25.90
CA PHE A 470 -8.71 -0.16 26.49
C PHE A 470 -9.37 -1.47 26.02
N THR A 471 -8.57 -2.46 25.59
CA THR A 471 -9.08 -3.73 25.08
C THR A 471 -9.63 -4.63 26.19
N CYS A 472 -9.00 -4.66 27.36
CA CYS A 472 -9.50 -5.43 28.51
C CYS A 472 -10.55 -4.69 29.34
N ARG A 473 -10.62 -3.36 29.20
CA ARG A 473 -11.51 -2.49 29.97
C ARG A 473 -11.91 -1.33 29.07
N GLY A 474 -13.18 -1.30 28.68
CA GLY A 474 -13.76 -0.16 27.98
C GLY A 474 -13.60 1.12 28.80
N ARG A 475 -13.51 2.26 28.10
CA ARG A 475 -13.38 3.58 28.73
C ARG A 475 -14.58 3.94 29.60
#